data_AF-A0A841KGF0-F1
#
_entry.id   AF-A0A841KGF0-F1
#
_cell.length_a   1.000
_cell.length_b   1.000
_cell.length_c   1.000
_cell.angle_alpha   90.00
_cell.angle_beta   90.00
_cell.angle_gamma   90.00
#
_symmetry.space_group_name_H-M   'P 1'
#
loop_
_entity.id
_entity.type
_entity.pdbx_description
1 polymer ?
#
loop_
_entity_poly.entity_id
_entity_poly.type
_entity_poly.pdbx_seq_one_letter_code
_entity_poly.pdbx_strand_id
1 'polypeptide(L)'
;MSRAQSSLQAAQKAGAGDADPVDLEFARGKYQQAQTALNDGKNQQAADLAQESIADSQLALTKARLATLRGQIRTQTAENARLRKQLLDDAAKAQASSAPAPASSASGVEELPQTVLPSPASPAPASSTDAMPEGQ
;
A
#
# COMPACT_ATOMS: atom_id res chain seq x y z
N MET A 1 17.71 -14.68 26.21
CA MET A 1 18.76 -14.29 25.24
C MET A 1 18.46 -14.64 23.79
N SER A 2 18.26 -15.92 23.42
CA SER A 2 18.03 -16.32 22.01
C SER A 2 16.93 -15.49 21.30
N ARG A 3 15.82 -15.18 21.99
CA ARG A 3 14.73 -14.36 21.45
C ARG A 3 15.12 -12.91 21.14
N ALA A 4 16.00 -12.29 21.93
CA ALA A 4 16.48 -10.94 21.67
C ALA A 4 17.38 -10.91 20.44
N GLN A 5 18.28 -11.90 20.33
CA GLN A 5 19.12 -12.08 19.14
C GLN A 5 18.29 -12.30 17.86
N SER A 6 17.28 -13.15 17.90
CA SER A 6 16.43 -13.40 16.74
C SER A 6 15.59 -12.18 16.34
N SER A 7 15.14 -11.39 17.32
CA SER A 7 14.41 -10.13 17.06
C SER A 7 15.29 -9.09 16.38
N LEU A 8 16.54 -8.93 16.84
CA LEU A 8 17.54 -8.06 16.21
C LEU A 8 17.83 -8.46 14.76
N GLN A 9 18.01 -9.76 14.50
CA GLN A 9 18.21 -10.26 13.14
C GLN A 9 16.99 -10.02 12.26
N ALA A 10 15.77 -10.20 12.78
CA ALA A 10 14.55 -9.94 12.04
C ALA A 10 14.43 -8.45 11.66
N ALA A 11 14.77 -7.53 12.58
CA ALA A 11 14.78 -6.09 12.31
C ALA A 11 15.82 -5.72 11.23
N GLN A 12 17.05 -6.26 11.33
CA GLN A 12 18.07 -6.07 10.30
C GLN A 12 17.61 -6.58 8.93
N LYS A 13 17.07 -7.80 8.86
CA LYS A 13 16.54 -8.39 7.61
C LYS A 13 15.40 -7.58 7.01
N ALA A 14 14.61 -6.89 7.84
CA ALA A 14 13.55 -6.01 7.38
C ALA A 14 14.05 -4.65 6.85
N GLY A 15 15.36 -4.37 6.90
CA GLY A 15 15.93 -3.09 6.47
C GLY A 15 15.84 -1.99 7.52
N ALA A 16 15.71 -2.34 8.81
CA ALA A 16 15.66 -1.35 9.88
C ALA A 16 16.92 -0.48 9.97
N GLY A 17 18.06 -0.93 9.45
CA GLY A 17 19.26 -0.09 9.39
C GLY A 17 19.08 1.19 8.58
N ASP A 18 18.27 1.15 7.52
CA ASP A 18 18.03 2.31 6.65
C ASP A 18 16.77 3.07 7.07
N ALA A 19 15.74 2.34 7.50
CA ALA A 19 14.44 2.91 7.81
C ALA A 19 14.31 3.41 9.26
N ASP A 20 15.04 2.82 10.21
CA ASP A 20 14.99 3.15 11.63
C ASP A 20 16.30 2.79 12.39
N PRO A 21 17.42 3.45 12.06
CA PRO A 21 18.73 3.13 12.62
C PRO A 21 18.79 3.32 14.15
N VAL A 22 18.04 4.31 14.66
CA VAL A 22 18.08 4.71 16.07
C VAL A 22 17.51 3.61 16.97
N ASP A 23 16.31 3.11 16.68
CA ASP A 23 15.70 2.04 17.49
C ASP A 23 16.47 0.73 17.36
N LEU A 24 17.04 0.45 16.18
CA LEU A 24 17.89 -0.72 15.99
C LEU A 24 19.18 -0.64 16.83
N GLU A 25 19.75 0.56 16.99
CA GLU A 25 20.93 0.77 17.83
C GLU A 25 20.60 0.68 19.32
N PHE A 26 19.47 1.23 19.75
CA PHE A 26 18.97 1.02 21.12
C PHE A 26 18.77 -0.46 21.43
N ALA A 27 18.12 -1.20 20.53
CA ALA A 27 17.92 -2.64 20.68
C ALA A 27 19.24 -3.41 20.81
N ARG A 28 20.26 -3.04 20.02
CA ARG A 28 21.60 -3.65 20.08
C ARG A 28 22.31 -3.31 21.39
N GLY A 29 22.27 -2.04 21.80
CA GLY A 29 22.88 -1.58 23.05
C GLY A 29 22.30 -2.30 24.27
N LYS A 30 20.98 -2.43 24.35
CA LYS A 30 20.32 -3.17 25.44
C LYS A 30 20.64 -4.65 25.43
N TYR A 31 20.74 -5.28 24.25
CA TYR A 31 21.16 -6.68 24.14
C TYR A 31 22.60 -6.88 24.65
N GLN A 32 23.52 -5.96 24.33
CA GLN A 32 24.89 -6.01 24.84
C GLN A 32 24.93 -5.83 26.36
N GLN A 33 24.20 -4.85 26.90
CA GLN A 33 24.08 -4.65 28.35
C GLN A 33 23.49 -5.88 29.04
N ALA A 34 22.50 -6.53 28.42
CA ALA A 34 21.90 -7.74 28.93
C ALA A 34 22.93 -8.89 29.00
N GLN A 35 23.82 -9.01 28.01
CA GLN A 35 24.91 -10.00 28.04
C GLN A 35 25.90 -9.72 29.17
N THR A 36 26.29 -8.46 29.35
CA THR A 36 27.15 -8.06 30.47
C THR A 36 26.50 -8.38 31.80
N ALA A 37 25.20 -8.07 31.97
CA ALA A 37 24.47 -8.38 33.19
C ALA A 37 24.39 -9.89 33.46
N LEU A 38 24.25 -10.74 32.43
CA LEU A 38 24.35 -12.20 32.62
C LEU A 38 25.73 -12.64 33.10
N ASN A 39 26.79 -12.09 32.50
CA ASN A 39 28.16 -12.42 32.87
C ASN A 39 28.47 -11.99 34.31
N ASP A 40 27.85 -10.89 34.77
CA ASP A 40 27.93 -10.40 36.15
C ASP A 40 27.03 -11.19 37.14
N GLY A 41 26.29 -12.20 36.68
CA GLY A 41 25.34 -12.97 37.49
C GLY A 41 24.04 -12.23 37.82
N LYS A 42 23.79 -11.05 37.23
CA LYS A 42 22.61 -10.21 37.43
C LYS A 42 21.44 -10.67 36.53
N ASN A 43 20.95 -11.88 36.79
CA ASN A 43 20.00 -12.57 35.92
C ASN A 43 18.68 -11.80 35.70
N GLN A 44 18.14 -11.14 36.72
CA GLN A 44 16.90 -10.34 36.58
C GLN A 44 17.12 -9.13 35.68
N GLN A 45 18.15 -8.32 35.97
CA GLN A 45 18.50 -7.16 35.14
C GLN A 45 18.76 -7.56 33.69
N ALA A 46 19.44 -8.69 33.46
CA ALA A 46 19.65 -9.21 32.11
C ALA A 46 18.35 -9.60 31.41
N ALA A 47 17.37 -10.15 32.13
CA ALA A 47 16.06 -10.50 31.58
C ALA A 47 15.30 -9.24 31.16
N ASP A 48 15.29 -8.21 32.00
CA ASP A 48 14.61 -6.94 31.73
C ASP A 48 15.24 -6.24 30.51
N LEU A 49 16.57 -6.09 30.48
CA LEU A 49 17.29 -5.52 29.35
C LEU A 49 17.06 -6.31 28.05
N ALA A 50 16.98 -7.64 28.14
CA ALA A 50 16.67 -8.48 26.97
C ALA A 50 15.22 -8.30 26.49
N GLN A 51 14.25 -8.09 27.38
CA GLN A 51 12.87 -7.79 27.00
C GLN A 51 12.77 -6.42 26.33
N GLU A 52 13.43 -5.42 26.87
CA GLU A 52 13.49 -4.10 26.25
C GLU A 52 14.13 -4.17 24.85
N SER A 53 15.24 -4.89 24.71
CA SER A 53 15.88 -5.13 23.40
C SER A 53 14.93 -5.79 22.39
N ILE A 54 14.08 -6.73 22.84
CA ILE A 54 13.06 -7.37 22.00
C ILE A 54 12.02 -6.33 21.56
N ALA A 55 11.52 -5.51 22.48
CA ALA A 55 10.51 -4.49 22.17
C ALA A 55 11.05 -3.46 21.16
N ASP A 56 12.27 -2.95 21.38
CA ASP A 56 12.92 -2.00 20.49
C ASP A 56 13.17 -2.62 19.10
N SER A 57 13.61 -3.89 19.05
CA SER A 57 13.78 -4.62 17.78
C SER A 57 12.46 -4.77 17.01
N GLN A 58 11.35 -5.05 17.70
CA GLN A 58 10.04 -5.19 17.08
C GLN A 58 9.51 -3.86 16.55
N LEU A 59 9.76 -2.77 17.28
CA LEU A 59 9.42 -1.42 16.83
C LEU A 59 10.17 -1.08 15.55
N ALA A 60 11.50 -1.26 15.55
CA ALA A 60 12.35 -1.02 14.39
C ALA A 60 11.94 -1.87 13.18
N LEU A 61 11.66 -3.16 13.40
CA LEU A 61 11.15 -4.07 12.37
C LEU A 61 9.84 -3.58 11.76
N THR A 62 8.89 -3.13 12.58
CA THR A 62 7.57 -2.70 12.13
C THR A 62 7.68 -1.42 11.31
N LYS A 63 8.49 -0.47 11.77
CA LYS A 63 8.78 0.77 11.05
C LYS A 63 9.49 0.51 9.73
N ALA A 64 10.43 -0.43 9.69
CA ALA A 64 11.11 -0.82 8.45
C ALA A 64 10.13 -1.38 7.42
N ARG A 65 9.27 -2.32 7.82
CA ARG A 65 8.21 -2.86 6.95
C ARG A 65 7.26 -1.78 6.45
N LEU A 66 6.89 -0.83 7.32
CA LEU A 66 6.04 0.31 6.97
C LEU A 66 6.73 1.22 5.93
N ALA A 67 8.02 1.50 6.08
CA ALA A 67 8.80 2.28 5.13
C ALA A 67 8.83 1.59 3.75
N THR A 68 9.08 0.27 3.71
CA THR A 68 9.05 -0.51 2.48
C THR A 68 7.67 -0.44 1.80
N LEU A 69 6.59 -0.66 2.56
CA LEU A 69 5.24 -0.62 2.01
C LEU A 69 4.88 0.76 1.46
N ARG A 70 5.23 1.83 2.19
CA ARG A 70 5.05 3.21 1.71
C ARG A 70 5.82 3.45 0.40
N GLY A 71 7.03 2.91 0.28
CA GLY A 71 7.80 2.94 -0.97
C GLY A 71 7.06 2.25 -2.12
N GLN A 72 6.55 1.04 -1.89
CA GLN A 72 5.78 0.29 -2.89
C GLN A 72 4.52 1.02 -3.33
N ILE A 73 3.76 1.59 -2.39
CA ILE A 73 2.55 2.37 -2.68
C ILE A 73 2.90 3.57 -3.57
N ARG A 74 3.99 4.30 -3.27
CA ARG A 74 4.42 5.45 -4.08
C ARG A 74 4.76 5.02 -5.51
N THR A 75 5.53 3.95 -5.67
CA THR A 75 5.90 3.41 -6.99
C THR A 75 4.67 2.99 -7.79
N GLN A 76 3.77 2.21 -7.19
CA GLN A 76 2.55 1.76 -7.87
C GLN A 76 1.62 2.93 -8.22
N THR A 77 1.52 3.94 -7.36
CA THR A 77 0.70 5.13 -7.61
C THR A 77 1.28 5.94 -8.78
N ALA A 78 2.59 6.14 -8.82
CA ALA A 78 3.27 6.82 -9.91
C ALA A 78 3.10 6.08 -11.25
N GLU A 79 3.24 4.75 -11.23
CA GLU A 79 3.05 3.93 -12.42
C GLU A 79 1.59 3.97 -12.92
N ASN A 80 0.61 3.87 -12.01
CA ASN A 80 -0.80 4.02 -12.38
C ASN A 80 -1.10 5.38 -13.00
N ALA A 81 -0.54 6.46 -12.45
CA ALA A 81 -0.71 7.80 -13.02
C ALA A 81 -0.08 7.91 -14.41
N ARG A 82 1.11 7.35 -14.60
CA ARG A 82 1.79 7.27 -15.90
C ARG A 82 0.96 6.52 -16.94
N LEU A 83 0.46 5.33 -16.59
CA LEU A 83 -0.36 4.51 -17.50
C LEU A 83 -1.66 5.22 -17.89
N ARG A 84 -2.34 5.87 -16.94
CA ARG A 84 -3.55 6.65 -17.23
C ARG A 84 -3.28 7.77 -18.22
N LYS A 85 -2.15 8.48 -18.08
CA LYS A 85 -1.75 9.51 -19.02
C LYS A 85 -1.48 8.94 -20.42
N GLN A 86 -0.76 7.82 -20.50
CA GLN A 86 -0.48 7.16 -21.78
C GLN A 86 -1.76 6.74 -22.50
N LEU A 87 -2.72 6.14 -21.79
CA LEU A 87 -4.01 5.77 -22.37
C LEU A 87 -4.79 6.98 -22.90
N LEU A 88 -4.76 8.11 -22.19
CA LEU A 88 -5.37 9.35 -22.65
C LEU A 88 -4.71 9.89 -23.92
N ASP A 89 -3.38 9.91 -23.96
CA ASP A 89 -2.60 10.38 -25.10
C ASP A 89 -2.83 9.49 -26.34
N ASP A 90 -2.91 8.17 -26.15
CA ASP A 90 -3.16 7.21 -27.23
C ASP A 90 -4.60 7.28 -27.74
N ALA A 91 -5.58 7.47 -26.84
CA ALA A 91 -6.97 7.71 -27.22
C ALA A 91 -7.13 9.01 -28.04
N ALA A 92 -6.45 10.08 -27.64
CA ALA A 92 -6.45 11.34 -28.37
C ALA A 92 -5.83 11.20 -29.78
N LYS A 93 -4.72 10.44 -29.92
CA LYS A 93 -4.12 10.14 -31.23
C LYS A 93 -5.03 9.30 -32.12
N ALA A 94 -5.72 8.30 -31.56
CA ALA A 94 -6.66 7.48 -32.30
C ALA A 94 -7.87 8.28 -32.81
N GLN A 95 -8.38 9.23 -32.01
CA GLN A 95 -9.43 10.16 -32.43
C GLN A 95 -8.95 11.12 -33.53
N ALA A 96 -7.73 11.65 -33.43
CA ALA A 96 -7.16 12.50 -34.47
C ALA A 96 -6.95 11.77 -35.81
N SER A 97 -6.71 10.45 -35.75
CA SER A 97 -6.49 9.59 -36.93
C SER A 97 -7.80 9.07 -37.55
N SER A 98 -8.94 9.24 -36.86
CA SER A 98 -10.29 8.85 -37.31
C SER A 98 -11.19 10.05 -37.62
N ALA A 99 -10.66 11.27 -37.59
CA ALA A 99 -11.38 12.45 -38.05
C ALA A 99 -11.71 12.31 -39.55
N PRO A 100 -13.00 12.37 -39.96
CA PRO A 100 -13.36 12.26 -41.36
C PRO A 100 -12.80 13.47 -42.13
N ALA A 101 -12.27 13.22 -43.33
CA ALA A 101 -11.95 14.29 -44.27
C ALA A 101 -13.18 15.20 -44.46
N PRO A 102 -13.03 16.54 -44.58
CA PRO A 102 -14.16 17.42 -44.79
C PRO A 102 -14.88 16.98 -46.06
N ALA A 103 -16.10 16.46 -45.89
CA ALA A 103 -16.95 16.07 -47.00
C ALA A 103 -17.35 17.34 -47.75
N SER A 104 -16.86 17.48 -48.98
CA SER A 104 -17.40 18.41 -49.96
C SER A 104 -18.90 18.16 -50.10
N SER A 105 -19.67 19.24 -49.97
CA SER A 105 -21.12 19.31 -50.09
C SER A 105 -21.65 18.54 -51.29
N ALA A 106 -22.59 17.62 -51.05
CA ALA A 106 -23.59 17.23 -52.03
C ALA A 106 -24.90 16.92 -51.29
N SER A 107 -25.88 17.81 -51.49
CA SER A 107 -27.25 17.71 -51.00
C SER A 107 -27.91 16.40 -51.45
N GLY A 108 -28.49 15.67 -50.50
CA GLY A 108 -29.32 14.50 -50.76
C GLY A 108 -30.03 14.11 -49.47
N VAL A 109 -31.26 14.61 -49.30
CA VAL A 109 -32.13 14.20 -48.20
C VAL A 109 -32.74 12.86 -48.58
N GLU A 110 -32.23 11.77 -48.01
CA GLU A 110 -32.90 10.48 -48.02
C GLU A 110 -33.03 10.00 -46.58
N GLU A 111 -34.28 10.02 -46.11
CA GLU A 111 -34.73 9.75 -44.75
C GLU A 111 -34.60 8.25 -44.45
N LEU A 112 -33.67 7.88 -43.57
CA LEU A 112 -33.54 6.53 -43.02
C LEU A 112 -34.46 6.36 -41.79
N PRO A 113 -35.08 5.18 -41.59
CA PRO A 113 -35.98 4.95 -40.47
C PRO A 113 -35.23 5.06 -39.14
N GLN A 114 -35.75 5.87 -38.23
CA GLN A 114 -35.16 6.09 -36.92
C GLN A 114 -35.23 4.80 -36.08
N THR A 115 -34.08 4.21 -35.80
CA THR A 115 -33.92 3.17 -34.78
C THR A 115 -34.13 3.81 -33.40
N VAL A 116 -35.30 3.61 -32.80
CA VAL A 116 -35.55 3.98 -31.41
C VAL A 116 -34.68 3.10 -30.51
N LEU A 117 -33.67 3.69 -29.87
CA LEU A 117 -32.95 3.06 -28.77
C LEU A 117 -33.84 3.08 -27.52
N PRO A 118 -33.98 1.97 -26.76
CA PRO A 118 -34.66 1.99 -25.48
C PRO A 118 -33.90 2.90 -24.51
N SER A 119 -34.64 3.74 -23.79
CA SER A 119 -34.09 4.62 -22.74
C SER A 119 -33.38 3.80 -21.67
N PRO A 120 -32.28 4.31 -21.06
CA PRO A 120 -31.63 3.64 -19.96
C PRO A 120 -32.61 3.53 -18.80
N ALA A 121 -32.88 2.30 -18.34
CA ALA A 121 -33.61 2.07 -17.12
C ALA A 121 -32.90 2.80 -15.98
N SER A 122 -33.61 3.67 -15.27
CA SER A 122 -33.11 4.30 -14.06
C SER A 122 -32.64 3.22 -13.08
N PRO A 123 -31.48 3.37 -12.43
CA PRO A 123 -31.09 2.45 -11.37
C PRO A 123 -32.15 2.51 -10.26
N ALA A 124 -32.68 1.36 -9.88
CA ALA A 124 -33.60 1.25 -8.76
C ALA A 124 -32.92 1.81 -7.49
N PRO A 125 -33.67 2.50 -6.61
CA PRO A 125 -33.13 2.92 -5.32
C PRO A 125 -32.68 1.68 -4.53
N ALA A 126 -31.52 1.79 -3.90
CA ALA A 126 -30.97 0.74 -3.06
C ALA A 126 -31.99 0.32 -1.98
N SER A 127 -32.49 -0.91 -2.07
CA SER A 127 -33.17 -1.55 -0.95
C SER A 127 -32.12 -1.83 0.13
N SER A 128 -32.00 -0.90 1.08
CA SER A 128 -31.43 -1.18 2.40
C SER A 128 -32.32 -2.21 3.10
N THR A 129 -31.99 -3.49 2.94
CA THR A 129 -32.54 -4.56 3.76
C THR A 129 -31.48 -5.00 4.77
N ASP A 130 -31.17 -4.11 5.70
CA ASP A 130 -30.56 -4.48 6.99
C ASP A 130 -31.70 -4.62 7.98
N ALA A 131 -32.35 -5.78 7.94
CA ALA A 131 -33.32 -6.19 8.94
C ALA A 131 -32.59 -7.07 9.95
N MET A 132 -32.06 -6.44 11.00
CA MET A 132 -31.68 -7.15 12.23
C MET A 132 -32.94 -7.69 12.92
N PRO A 133 -32.99 -8.97 13.31
CA PRO A 133 -33.94 -9.41 14.31
C PRO A 133 -33.40 -9.03 15.69
N GLU A 134 -33.94 -7.96 16.28
CA GLU A 134 -33.89 -7.74 17.72
C GLU A 134 -34.75 -8.80 18.42
N GLY A 135 -34.23 -9.33 19.53
CA GLY A 135 -34.81 -10.44 20.26
C GLY A 135 -36.09 -10.11 21.03
N GLN A 136 -36.79 -11.20 21.37
CA GLN A 136 -37.32 -11.50 22.69
C GLN A 136 -37.57 -13.01 22.78
#